data_AF-A0A918E2U5-F1
#
_entry.id   AF-A0A918E2U5-F1
#
_cell.length_a   1.000
_cell.length_b   1.000
_cell.length_c   1.000
_cell.angle_alpha   90.00
_cell.angle_beta   90.00
_cell.angle_gamma   90.00
#
_symmetry.space_group_name_H-M   'P 1'
#
loop_
_entity.id
_entity.type
_entity.pdbx_description
1 polymer ?
#
loop_
_entity_poly.entity_id
_entity_poly.type
_entity_poly.pdbx_seq_one_letter_code
_entity_poly.pdbx_strand_id
1 'polypeptide(L)' 'MYSRFERYFDGKDCLRLPDQEFYDGKGILRQPGENFYDYQGILRKPGDDFYDSKGYLRRLGQYYFDGKEITRRH' A
#
# COMPACT_ATOMS: atom_id res chain seq x y z
N MET A 1 -1.16 0.35 1.29
CA MET A 1 0.12 -0.06 0.68
C MET A 1 0.40 0.87 -0.46
N TYR A 2 1.45 1.66 -0.39
CA TYR A 2 1.81 2.60 -1.45
C TYR A 2 3.28 2.44 -1.82
N SER A 3 3.60 2.75 -3.07
CA SER A 3 4.98 2.78 -3.52
C SER A 3 5.52 4.19 -3.36
N ARG A 4 6.74 4.29 -2.84
CA ARG A 4 7.49 5.54 -2.77
C ARG A 4 8.38 5.79 -3.99
N PHE A 5 8.40 4.86 -4.94
CA PHE A 5 9.38 4.86 -6.04
C PHE A 5 8.75 4.87 -7.43
N GLU A 6 7.55 4.29 -7.59
CA GLU A 6 6.92 4.11 -8.88
C GLU A 6 5.40 4.20 -8.79
N ARG A 7 4.73 4.18 -9.95
CA ARG A 7 3.26 4.12 -9.99
C ARG A 7 2.75 2.79 -9.48
N TYR A 8 1.63 2.82 -8.76
CA TYR A 8 1.01 1.64 -8.18
C TYR A 8 -0.52 1.79 -8.17
N PHE A 9 -1.22 0.66 -8.06
CA PHE A 9 -2.66 0.66 -7.80
C PHE A 9 -2.95 0.64 -6.29
N ASP A 10 -3.71 1.62 -5.81
CA ASP A 10 -4.10 1.74 -4.39
C ASP A 10 -5.19 0.74 -3.99
N GLY A 11 -5.69 0.83 -2.75
CA GLY A 11 -6.72 -0.07 -2.20
C GLY A 11 -8.11 0.05 -2.87
N LYS A 12 -8.29 0.98 -3.82
CA LYS A 12 -9.47 1.09 -4.69
C LYS A 12 -9.11 0.93 -6.17
N ASP A 13 -7.99 0.29 -6.49
CA ASP A 13 -7.53 0.07 -7.86
C ASP A 13 -7.33 1.37 -8.66
N CYS A 14 -7.08 2.50 -7.97
CA CYS A 14 -6.76 3.76 -8.64
C CYS A 14 -5.24 3.84 -8.85
N LEU A 15 -4.81 4.19 -10.06
CA LEU A 15 -3.39 4.41 -10.35
C LEU A 15 -2.91 5.69 -9.66
N ARG A 16 -1.88 5.58 -8.82
CA ARG A 16 -1.29 6.70 -8.08
C ARG A 16 0.18 6.91 -8.47
N LEU A 17 0.64 8.17 -8.40
CA LEU A 17 2.06 8.48 -8.34
C LEU A 17 2.58 8.32 -6.91
N PRO A 18 3.90 8.17 -6.71
CA PRO A 18 4.51 8.38 -5.41
C PRO A 18 4.11 9.74 -4.84
N ASP A 19 4.02 9.81 -3.51
CA ASP A 19 3.70 11.02 -2.75
C ASP A 19 2.32 11.65 -3.01
N GLN A 20 1.45 10.98 -3.78
CA GLN A 20 0.04 11.33 -3.88
C GLN A 20 -0.78 10.65 -2.78
N GLU A 21 -1.90 11.27 -2.44
CA GLU A 21 -2.95 10.65 -1.64
C GLU A 21 -3.41 9.33 -2.26
N PHE A 22 -3.80 8.40 -1.40
CA PHE A 22 -4.15 7.04 -1.81
C PHE A 22 -5.27 6.47 -0.94
N TYR A 23 -6.03 5.53 -1.48
CA TYR A 23 -6.98 4.76 -0.68
C TYR A 23 -6.27 3.58 0.00
N ASP A 24 -6.40 3.46 1.32
CA ASP A 24 -5.87 2.33 2.07
C ASP A 24 -6.69 1.04 1.87
N GLY A 25 -6.31 -0.06 2.53
CA GLY A 25 -6.99 -1.36 2.38
C GLY A 25 -8.45 -1.39 2.86
N LYS A 26 -8.91 -0.34 3.56
CA LYS A 26 -10.33 -0.14 3.90
C LYS A 26 -11.01 0.90 3.01
N GLY A 27 -10.32 1.41 2.00
CA GLY A 27 -10.85 2.42 1.08
C GLY A 27 -10.92 3.82 1.67
N ILE A 28 -10.16 4.11 2.73
CA ILE A 28 -10.07 5.45 3.35
C ILE A 28 -8.96 6.23 2.63
N LEU A 29 -9.23 7.49 2.26
CA LEU A 29 -8.22 8.37 1.65
C LEU A 29 -7.18 8.78 2.70
N ARG A 30 -5.91 8.64 2.36
CA ARG A 30 -4.75 8.91 3.22
C ARG A 30 -3.74 9.79 2.52
N GLN A 31 -3.01 10.58 3.29
CA GLN A 31 -1.77 11.21 2.83
C GLN A 31 -0.58 10.25 3.02
N PRO A 32 0.46 10.31 2.17
CA PRO A 32 1.72 9.62 2.40
C PRO A 32 2.27 9.93 3.80
N GLY A 33 2.70 8.91 4.54
CA GLY A 33 3.18 9.06 5.91
C GLY A 33 2.10 9.03 7.01
N GLU A 34 0.82 8.94 6.65
CA GLU A 34 -0.23 8.64 7.64
C GLU A 34 -0.28 7.15 7.99
N ASN A 35 -0.85 6.84 9.15
CA ASN A 35 -1.24 5.47 9.45
C ASN A 35 -2.31 5.00 8.46
N PHE A 36 -2.22 3.75 8.04
CA PHE A 36 -3.10 3.18 7.02
C PHE A 36 -3.56 1.78 7.41
N TYR A 37 -4.71 1.35 6.90
CA TYR A 37 -5.10 -0.05 6.98
C TYR A 37 -4.45 -0.85 5.85
N ASP A 38 -3.79 -1.97 6.18
CA ASP A 38 -3.29 -2.92 5.18
C ASP A 38 -4.43 -3.73 4.53
N TYR A 39 -4.10 -4.64 3.60
CA TYR A 39 -5.13 -5.42 2.89
C TYR A 39 -5.86 -6.44 3.78
N GLN A 40 -5.38 -6.70 5.00
CA GLN A 40 -6.13 -7.47 6.01
C GLN A 40 -6.90 -6.57 6.98
N GLY A 41 -6.91 -5.25 6.75
CA GLY A 41 -7.63 -4.30 7.58
C GLY A 41 -6.97 -4.01 8.93
N ILE A 42 -5.68 -4.32 9.08
CA ILE A 42 -4.89 -4.03 10.27
C ILE A 42 -4.29 -2.63 10.14
N LEU A 43 -4.40 -1.81 11.21
CA LEU A 43 -3.82 -0.47 11.22
C LEU A 43 -2.30 -0.55 11.35
N ARG A 44 -1.58 0.12 10.45
CA ARG A 44 -0.12 0.15 10.35
C ARG A 44 0.40 1.58 10.41
N LYS A 45 1.59 1.75 10.97
CA LYS A 45 2.41 2.96 10.80
C LYS A 45 3.24 2.84 9.52
N PRO A 46 3.65 3.97 8.92
CA PRO A 46 4.61 3.95 7.83
C PRO A 46 5.90 3.20 8.24
N GLY A 47 6.27 2.19 7.46
CA GLY A 47 7.45 1.37 7.72
C GLY A 47 7.23 0.10 8.55
N ASP A 48 6.02 -0.11 9.10
CA ASP A 48 5.65 -1.39 9.70
C ASP A 48 5.60 -2.50 8.63
N ASP A 49 5.83 -3.74 9.06
CA ASP A 49 5.48 -4.92 8.27
C ASP A 49 3.96 -4.97 8.06
N PHE A 50 3.53 -5.47 6.90
CA PHE A 50 2.12 -5.38 6.52
C PHE A 50 1.72 -6.39 5.45
N TYR A 51 0.43 -6.67 5.34
CA TYR A 51 -0.10 -7.62 4.37
C TYR A 51 -0.40 -6.95 3.02
N ASP A 52 0.15 -7.51 1.94
CA ASP A 52 -0.12 -7.10 0.57
C ASP A 52 -1.48 -7.61 0.04
N SER A 53 -1.83 -7.26 -1.21
CA SER A 53 -3.13 -7.64 -1.78
C SER A 53 -3.36 -9.15 -1.89
N LYS A 54 -2.28 -9.95 -1.87
CA LYS A 54 -2.35 -11.42 -1.84
C LYS A 54 -2.31 -12.00 -0.42
N GLY A 55 -2.27 -11.16 0.61
CA GLY A 55 -2.23 -11.58 2.00
C GLY A 55 -0.86 -12.07 2.47
N TYR A 56 0.23 -11.75 1.76
CA TYR A 56 1.58 -12.04 2.23
C TYR A 56 2.10 -10.92 3.12
N LEU A 57 2.74 -11.28 4.23
CA LEU A 57 3.44 -10.32 5.08
C LEU A 57 4.71 -9.81 4.37
N ARG A 58 4.82 -8.49 4.23
CA ARG A 58 5.94 -7.80 3.58
C ARG A 58 6.68 -6.92 4.57
N ARG A 59 8.01 -6.96 4.48
CA ARG A 59 8.92 -6.08 5.22
C ARG A 59 9.31 -4.87 4.38
N LEU A 60 9.74 -3.80 5.03
CA LEU A 60 10.29 -2.63 4.35
C LEU A 60 11.38 -3.03 3.34
N GLY A 61 11.30 -2.51 2.12
CA GLY A 61 12.26 -2.77 1.04
C GLY A 61 12.03 -4.06 0.24
N GLN A 62 11.11 -4.93 0.68
CA GLN A 62 10.64 -6.04 -0.15
C GLN A 62 9.69 -5.52 -1.24
N TYR A 63 9.61 -6.30 -2.32
CA TYR A 63 8.55 -6.13 -3.30
C TYR A 63 7.21 -6.63 -2.75
N TYR A 64 6.12 -6.10 -3.29
CA TYR A 64 4.77 -6.46 -2.90
C TYR A 64 3.78 -6.46 -4.05
N PHE A 65 2.63 -7.09 -3.86
CA PHE A 65 1.51 -7.02 -4.80
C PHE A 65 0.57 -5.84 -4.51
N ASP A 66 0.39 -4.94 -5.48
CA ASP A 66 -0.55 -3.82 -5.39
C ASP A 66 -2.01 -4.26 -5.61
N GLY A 67 -2.97 -3.32 -5.66
CA GLY A 67 -4.40 -3.66 -5.81
C GLY A 67 -4.74 -4.51 -7.03
N LYS A 68 -3.91 -4.44 -8.08
CA LYS A 68 -4.04 -5.24 -9.31
C LYS A 68 -3.12 -6.45 -9.35
N GLU A 69 -2.60 -6.88 -8.21
CA GLU A 69 -1.64 -7.98 -8.10
C GLU A 69 -0.35 -7.77 -8.89
N ILE A 70 0.03 -6.51 -9.14
CA ILE A 70 1.29 -6.20 -9.82
C ILE A 70 2.38 -6.00 -8.77
N THR A 71 3.55 -6.59 -9.02
CA THR A 71 4.72 -6.44 -8.16
C THR A 71 5.24 -5.01 -8.17
N ARG A 72 5.38 -4.38 -7.00
CA ARG A 72 5.88 -3.00 -6.80
C ARG A 72 6.95 -2.93 -5.73
N ARG A 73 7.78 -1.89 -5.78
CA ARG A 73 8.70 -1.54 -4.69
C ARG A 73 8.00 -0.71 -3.61
N HIS A 74 8.23 -1.04 -2.33
CA HIS A 74 7.70 -0.29 -1.17
C HIS A 74 8.42 1.02 -0.86
#